data_AF-A0A7C5DW23-F1
#
_entry.id   AF-A0A7C5DW23-F1
#
_cell.length_a   1.000
_cell.length_b   1.000
_cell.length_c   1.000
_cell.angle_alpha   90.00
_cell.angle_beta   90.00
_cell.angle_gamma   90.00
#
_symmetry.space_group_name_H-M   'P 1'
#
loop_
_entity.id
_entity.type
_entity.pdbx_description
1 polymer ?
#
loop_
_entity_poly.entity_id
_entity_poly.type
_entity_poly.pdbx_seq_one_letter_code
_entity_poly.pdbx_strand_id
1 'polypeptide(L)' 'VEKFKAIRDEHGPDAIAGLTSAKCTNEENFLFQKFMRAVIGTNNVDHCARL' A
#
# COMPACT_ATOMS: atom_id res chain seq x y z
N VAL A 1 -1.27 13.80 -3.39
CA VAL A 1 -0.16 13.34 -2.51
C VAL A 1 -0.30 13.91 -1.11
N GLU A 2 -0.60 15.20 -0.96
CA GLU A 2 -0.76 15.89 0.33
C GLU A 2 -1.64 15.16 1.37
N LYS A 3 -2.78 14.59 0.98
CA LYS A 3 -3.67 13.88 1.92
C LYS A 3 -3.06 12.62 2.52
N PHE A 4 -2.38 11.80 1.72
CA PHE A 4 -1.73 10.59 2.23
C PHE A 4 -0.57 10.93 3.16
N LYS A 5 0.17 12.00 2.84
CA LYS A 5 1.25 12.49 3.70
C LYS A 5 0.71 12.99 5.04
N ALA A 6 -0.36 13.81 5.02
CA ALA A 6 -0.99 14.30 6.23
C ALA A 6 -1.51 13.17 7.13
N ILE A 7 -2.26 12.21 6.57
CA ILE A 7 -2.77 11.04 7.31
C ILE A 7 -1.62 10.23 7.93
N ARG A 8 -0.56 9.98 7.17
CA ARG A 8 0.63 9.26 7.67
C ARG A 8 1.30 10.02 8.81
N ASP A 9 1.46 11.34 8.66
CA ASP A 9 2.18 12.17 9.63
C ASP A 9 1.35 12.36 10.92
N GLU A 10 0.01 12.36 10.85
CA GLU A 10 -0.88 12.52 12.01
C GLU A 10 -1.23 11.20 12.71
N HIS A 11 -1.46 10.12 11.94
CA HIS A 11 -1.97 8.84 12.47
C HIS A 11 -0.98 7.67 12.33
N GLY A 12 0.20 7.92 11.78
CA GLY A 12 1.20 6.91 11.50
C GLY A 12 0.97 6.18 10.16
N PRO A 13 1.98 5.44 9.67
CA PRO A 13 1.91 4.76 8.37
C PRO A 13 0.88 3.64 8.31
N ASP A 14 0.61 2.97 9.43
CA ASP A 14 -0.35 1.86 9.50
C ASP A 14 -1.82 2.31 9.42
N ALA A 15 -2.09 3.62 9.48
CA ALA A 15 -3.41 4.17 9.18
C ALA A 15 -3.78 4.08 7.68
N ILE A 16 -2.84 3.68 6.82
CA ILE A 16 -3.03 3.51 5.38
C ILE A 16 -2.94 2.03 5.03
N ALA A 17 -3.87 1.54 4.20
CA ALA A 17 -3.84 0.19 3.66
C ALA A 17 -3.96 0.21 2.13
N GLY A 18 -3.39 -0.80 1.49
CA GLY A 18 -3.41 -0.97 0.04
C GLY A 18 -4.02 -2.31 -0.38
N LEU A 19 -4.81 -2.29 -1.46
CA LEU A 19 -5.40 -3.49 -2.05
C LEU A 19 -4.85 -3.70 -3.46
N THR A 20 -4.32 -4.88 -3.71
CA THR A 20 -3.75 -5.32 -5.00
C THR A 20 -4.67 -6.34 -5.67
N SER A 21 -4.50 -6.52 -6.98
CA SER A 21 -5.42 -7.28 -7.83
C SER A 21 -4.71 -8.39 -8.59
N ALA A 22 -5.38 -9.53 -8.69
CA ALA A 22 -5.00 -10.66 -9.55
C ALA A 22 -5.12 -10.32 -11.05
N LYS A 23 -5.77 -9.19 -11.37
CA LYS A 23 -5.91 -8.69 -12.76
C LYS A 23 -4.75 -7.79 -13.18
N CYS A 24 -3.87 -7.39 -12.25
CA CYS A 24 -2.65 -6.66 -12.54
C CYS A 24 -1.49 -7.64 -12.80
N THR A 25 -0.44 -7.16 -13.44
CA THR A 25 0.80 -7.91 -13.61
C THR A 25 1.53 -8.11 -12.28
N ASN A 26 2.41 -9.11 -12.24
CA ASN A 26 3.22 -9.38 -11.05
C ASN A 26 4.15 -8.20 -10.74
N GLU A 27 4.67 -7.53 -11.78
CA GLU A 27 5.53 -6.38 -11.70
C GLU A 27 4.80 -5.17 -11.09
N GLU A 28 3.54 -4.93 -11.47
CA GLU A 28 2.70 -3.88 -10.87
C GLU A 28 2.42 -4.17 -9.39
N ASN A 29 2.08 -5.42 -9.07
CA ASN A 29 1.86 -5.85 -7.69
C ASN A 29 3.15 -5.72 -6.84
N PHE A 30 4.31 -6.03 -7.42
CA PHE A 30 5.61 -5.86 -6.77
C PHE A 30 5.91 -4.38 -6.53
N LEU A 31 5.71 -3.51 -7.54
CA LEU A 31 5.94 -2.08 -7.42
C LEU A 31 5.03 -1.46 -6.36
N PHE A 32 3.76 -1.85 -6.34
CA PHE A 32 2.81 -1.38 -5.33
C PHE A 32 3.21 -1.79 -3.92
N GLN A 33 3.58 -3.07 -3.71
CA GLN A 33 4.07 -3.54 -2.42
C GLN A 33 5.34 -2.80 -1.99
N LYS A 34 6.27 -2.54 -2.92
CA LYS A 34 7.47 -1.76 -2.64
C LYS A 34 7.13 -0.32 -2.25
N PHE A 35 6.18 0.32 -2.92
CA PHE A 35 5.73 1.66 -2.55
C PHE A 35 5.13 1.68 -1.14
N MET A 36 4.22 0.77 -0.82
CA MET A 36 3.58 0.71 0.50
C MET A 36 4.60 0.47 1.61
N ARG A 37 5.55 -0.44 1.40
CA ARG A 37 6.54 -0.81 2.44
C ARG A 37 7.69 0.17 2.57
N ALA A 38 8.25 0.65 1.45
CA ALA A 38 9.45 1.48 1.46
C ALA A 38 9.16 2.99 1.48
N VAL A 39 8.03 3.42 0.92
CA VAL A 39 7.69 4.86 0.83
C VAL A 39 6.64 5.26 1.86
N ILE A 40 5.57 4.49 1.99
CA ILE A 40 4.55 4.74 3.03
C ILE A 40 5.04 4.26 4.40
N GLY A 41 5.70 3.11 4.46
CA GLY A 41 6.26 2.55 5.69
C GLY A 41 5.33 1.59 6.41
N THR A 42 4.36 0.99 5.72
CA THR A 42 3.40 0.03 6.29
C THR A 42 3.44 -1.31 5.57
N ASN A 43 3.15 -2.39 6.31
CA ASN A 43 2.94 -3.73 5.76
C ASN A 43 1.46 -4.03 5.48
N ASN A 44 0.56 -3.06 5.67
CA ASN A 44 -0.88 -3.19 5.43
C ASN A 44 -1.18 -3.23 3.93
N VAL A 45 -0.87 -4.37 3.30
CA VAL A 45 -1.16 -4.64 1.90
C VAL A 45 -1.89 -5.97 1.81
N ASP A 46 -3.00 -5.97 1.07
CA ASP A 46 -3.79 -7.17 0.83
C ASP A 46 -4.01 -7.41 -0.67
N HIS A 47 -4.37 -8.64 -1.04
CA HIS A 47 -4.52 -9.07 -2.43
C HIS A 47 -5.82 -9.84 -2.61
N CYS A 48 -6.54 -9.62 -3.71
CA CYS A 48 -7.88 -10.20 -3.91
C CYS A 48 -7.90 -11.74 -3.93
N ALA A 49 -6.78 -12.41 -4.18
CA ALA A 49 -6.65 -13.87 -4.09
C ALA A 49 -6.60 -14.43 -2.65
N ARG A 50 -6.68 -13.57 -1.63
CA ARG A 50 -6.74 -13.96 -0.21
C ARG A 50 -8.18 -14.13 0.30
N LEU A 51 -9.18 -13.74 -0.51
CA LEU A 51 -10.60 -14.04 -0.31
C LEU A 51 -10.95 -15.34 -1.04
#